data_AF-A0A9W9YBJ3-F1
#
_entry.id   AF-A0A9W9YBJ3-F1
#
_cell.length_a   1.000
_cell.length_b   1.000
_cell.length_c   1.000
_cell.angle_alpha   90.00
_cell.angle_beta   90.00
_cell.angle_gamma   90.00
#
_symmetry.space_group_name_H-M   'P 1'
#
loop_
_entity.id
_entity.type
_entity.pdbx_description
1 polymer ?
#
loop_
_entity_poly.entity_id
_entity_poly.type
_entity_poly.pdbx_seq_one_letter_code
_entity_poly.pdbx_strand_id
1 'polypeptide(L)'
;MRALGAYHVRNIHECEGGQCGFHQMKVCTCKECNDDEVECEGTVYKTKNVVTCDFHWIAYQIECERRAEDADKIIHPEMGRGHLNLCEAHFTVLPQFRSKDQSLCRLHYMTSTNCGLCQGNMTWCYEVRGPQYHWVIDLYARLNIPVVPCVLEALQRAVEKRRAALEKQKTEASKHNRINMKVARVEDQVARKNWGKRQAVQHTYGGDDDEESGDDGSTVGVEVPNGDVTIISGRKCKCGSTEHRRTSHRACPLNKKKS
;
A
#
# COMPACT_ATOMS: atom_id res chain seq x y z
N MET A 1 2.07 -9.52 -23.11
CA MET A 1 2.76 -10.51 -22.25
C MET A 1 3.48 -11.58 -23.04
N ARG A 2 2.88 -12.19 -24.08
CA ARG A 2 3.48 -13.28 -24.87
C ARG A 2 4.88 -12.97 -25.45
N ALA A 3 5.04 -11.81 -26.09
CA ALA A 3 6.34 -11.38 -26.63
C ALA A 3 7.43 -11.17 -25.56
N LEU A 4 7.04 -10.85 -24.32
CA LEU A 4 7.99 -10.70 -23.21
C LEU A 4 8.59 -12.04 -22.79
N GLY A 5 7.76 -13.08 -22.73
CA GLY A 5 8.18 -14.45 -22.37
C GLY A 5 9.02 -15.12 -23.46
N ALA A 6 8.68 -14.93 -24.72
CA ALA A 6 9.36 -15.59 -25.84
C ALA A 6 10.73 -14.97 -26.16
N TYR A 7 10.83 -13.63 -26.18
CA TYR A 7 11.99 -12.96 -26.79
C TYR A 7 12.72 -12.01 -25.81
N HIS A 8 11.97 -11.19 -25.08
CA HIS A 8 12.54 -10.11 -24.27
C HIS A 8 13.39 -10.61 -23.09
N VAL A 9 12.97 -11.69 -22.43
CA VAL A 9 13.65 -12.22 -21.24
C VAL A 9 15.04 -12.82 -21.54
N ARG A 10 15.27 -13.23 -22.79
CA ARG A 10 16.57 -13.70 -23.31
C ARG A 10 17.34 -12.62 -24.05
N ASN A 11 16.80 -11.40 -24.16
CA ASN A 11 17.37 -10.36 -24.99
C ASN A 11 17.56 -10.84 -26.44
N ILE A 12 16.59 -11.58 -26.98
CA ILE A 12 16.57 -12.05 -28.38
C ILE A 12 15.93 -10.96 -29.23
N HIS A 13 16.63 -10.54 -30.28
CA HIS A 13 16.34 -9.30 -31.02
C HIS A 13 15.66 -9.56 -32.37
N GLU A 14 15.66 -10.81 -32.83
CA GLU A 14 15.05 -11.24 -34.09
C GLU A 14 13.88 -12.18 -33.77
N CYS A 15 12.66 -11.78 -34.17
CA CYS A 15 11.44 -12.58 -34.01
C CYS A 15 10.88 -12.92 -35.40
N GLU A 16 10.22 -14.08 -35.56
CA GLU A 16 9.50 -14.43 -36.77
C GLU A 16 8.34 -13.42 -36.98
N GLY A 17 8.55 -12.42 -37.86
CA GLY A 17 7.58 -11.35 -38.16
C GLY A 17 8.06 -9.91 -37.93
N GLY A 18 9.29 -9.69 -37.45
CA GLY A 18 9.90 -8.36 -37.33
C GLY A 18 10.63 -8.10 -36.00
N GLN A 19 11.18 -6.88 -35.85
CA GLN A 19 11.82 -6.43 -34.60
C GLN A 19 10.78 -6.20 -33.49
N CYS A 20 11.08 -6.57 -32.25
CA CYS A 20 10.14 -6.37 -31.16
C CYS A 20 10.03 -4.88 -30.74
N GLY A 21 8.82 -4.40 -30.46
CA GLY A 21 8.54 -2.97 -30.21
C GLY A 21 9.18 -2.34 -28.97
N PHE A 22 9.78 -3.14 -28.07
CA PHE A 22 10.46 -2.63 -26.87
C PHE A 22 11.91 -2.20 -27.14
N HIS A 23 12.54 -2.74 -28.18
CA HIS A 23 13.98 -2.55 -28.41
C HIS A 23 14.29 -1.42 -29.40
N GLN A 24 13.28 -0.78 -29.97
CA GLN A 24 13.45 0.51 -30.68
C GLN A 24 13.61 1.70 -29.72
N MET A 25 13.38 1.48 -28.41
CA MET A 25 13.54 2.52 -27.40
C MET A 25 15.03 2.73 -27.06
N LYS A 26 15.47 3.98 -27.08
CA LYS A 26 16.80 4.39 -26.64
C LYS A 26 16.77 4.64 -25.14
N VAL A 27 17.76 4.14 -24.42
CA VAL A 27 17.95 4.44 -23.00
C VAL A 27 19.00 5.54 -22.87
N CYS A 28 18.65 6.59 -22.12
CA CYS A 28 19.52 7.71 -21.81
C CYS A 28 20.78 7.24 -21.05
N THR A 29 21.96 7.72 -21.48
CA THR A 29 23.25 7.43 -20.83
C THR A 29 23.79 8.61 -20.02
N CYS A 30 23.31 9.84 -20.27
CA CYS A 30 23.80 11.04 -19.58
C CYS A 30 23.08 11.34 -18.25
N LYS A 31 21.96 10.66 -17.94
CA LYS A 31 21.12 10.86 -16.73
C LYS A 31 20.51 12.27 -16.59
N GLU A 32 20.62 13.10 -17.62
CA GLU A 32 20.08 14.47 -17.65
C GLU A 32 18.88 14.61 -18.58
N CYS A 33 18.63 13.66 -19.49
CA CYS A 33 17.43 13.67 -20.33
C CYS A 33 16.19 13.26 -19.54
N ASN A 34 15.04 13.83 -19.92
CA ASN A 34 13.73 13.37 -19.48
C ASN A 34 13.47 11.94 -20.00
N ASP A 35 12.77 11.14 -19.20
CA ASP A 35 12.51 9.71 -19.49
C ASP A 35 11.72 9.49 -20.78
N ASP A 36 10.92 10.46 -21.21
CA ASP A 36 10.06 10.38 -22.40
C ASP A 36 10.74 10.89 -23.69
N GLU A 37 11.77 11.74 -23.58
CA GLU A 37 12.45 12.38 -24.72
C GLU A 37 13.97 12.31 -24.55
N VAL A 38 14.54 11.22 -25.04
CA VAL A 38 15.99 10.98 -25.01
C VAL A 38 16.64 11.66 -26.22
N GLU A 39 17.15 12.89 -26.02
CA GLU A 39 17.90 13.65 -27.04
C GLU A 39 19.37 13.21 -27.18
N CYS A 40 19.90 12.46 -26.21
CA CYS A 40 21.29 11.99 -26.27
C CYS A 40 21.48 10.83 -27.26
N GLU A 41 22.73 10.54 -27.62
CA GLU A 41 23.10 9.45 -28.55
C GLU A 41 22.46 8.11 -28.13
N GLY A 42 22.37 7.89 -26.81
CA GLY A 42 21.62 6.80 -26.18
C GLY A 42 22.20 5.42 -26.48
N THR A 43 21.70 4.40 -25.78
CA THR A 43 21.99 3.01 -26.13
C THR A 43 20.70 2.25 -26.40
N VAL A 44 20.78 1.28 -27.31
CA VAL A 44 19.65 0.38 -27.60
C VAL A 44 19.24 -0.31 -26.30
N TYR A 45 17.94 -0.32 -26.02
CA TYR A 45 17.40 -1.00 -24.86
C TYR A 45 17.88 -2.46 -24.79
N LYS A 46 18.38 -2.85 -23.62
CA LYS A 46 18.75 -4.24 -23.29
C LYS A 46 18.10 -4.64 -21.98
N THR A 47 17.61 -5.86 -21.91
CA THR A 47 17.07 -6.42 -20.67
C THR A 47 18.17 -6.51 -19.62
N LYS A 48 18.00 -5.82 -18.47
CA LYS A 48 18.98 -5.79 -17.37
C LYS A 48 19.31 -7.17 -16.81
N ASN A 49 18.30 -8.03 -16.68
CA ASN A 49 18.43 -9.37 -16.12
C ASN A 49 18.06 -10.41 -17.18
N VAL A 50 19.07 -10.93 -17.90
CA VAL A 50 18.88 -11.94 -18.93
C VAL A 50 18.78 -13.33 -18.29
N VAL A 51 17.71 -14.06 -18.59
CA VAL A 51 17.54 -15.44 -18.13
C VAL A 51 18.31 -16.37 -19.07
N THR A 52 19.47 -16.84 -18.61
CA THR A 52 20.36 -17.73 -19.38
C THR A 52 19.97 -19.21 -19.28
N CYS A 53 19.26 -19.60 -18.22
CA CYS A 53 18.86 -20.98 -17.99
C CYS A 53 17.61 -21.36 -18.82
N ASP A 54 17.69 -22.45 -19.59
CA ASP A 54 16.56 -22.99 -20.38
C ASP A 54 15.33 -23.31 -19.54
N PHE A 55 15.52 -23.91 -18.37
CA PHE A 55 14.42 -24.25 -17.47
C PHE A 55 13.68 -23.02 -16.95
N HIS A 56 14.42 -22.01 -16.48
CA HIS A 56 13.83 -20.76 -15.99
C HIS A 56 13.17 -19.96 -17.10
N TRP A 57 13.70 -20.03 -18.33
CA TRP A 57 13.09 -19.38 -19.48
C TRP A 57 11.73 -20.00 -19.82
N ILE A 58 11.66 -21.33 -19.93
CA ILE A 58 10.42 -22.04 -20.21
C ILE A 58 9.39 -21.75 -19.11
N ALA A 59 9.80 -21.80 -17.84
CA ALA A 59 8.92 -21.47 -16.72
C ALA A 59 8.40 -20.02 -16.80
N TYR A 60 9.26 -19.06 -17.13
CA TYR A 60 8.87 -17.66 -17.31
C TYR A 60 7.93 -17.46 -18.51
N GLN A 61 8.15 -18.17 -19.61
CA GLN A 61 7.28 -18.13 -20.78
C GLN A 61 5.88 -18.67 -20.46
N ILE A 62 5.80 -19.81 -19.76
CA ILE A 62 4.52 -20.40 -19.31
C ILE A 62 3.74 -19.42 -18.42
N GLU A 63 4.42 -18.74 -17.50
CA GLU A 63 3.76 -17.73 -16.65
C GLU A 63 3.33 -16.49 -17.41
N CYS A 64 4.10 -16.04 -18.40
CA CYS A 64 3.68 -14.97 -19.31
C CYS A 64 2.41 -15.35 -20.09
N GLU A 65 2.29 -16.61 -20.51
CA GLU A 65 1.14 -17.12 -21.26
C GLU A 65 -0.11 -17.18 -20.38
N ARG A 66 -0.02 -17.82 -19.21
CA ARG A 66 -1.11 -17.87 -18.22
C ARG A 66 -1.63 -16.48 -17.85
N ARG A 67 -0.74 -15.48 -17.79
CA ARG A 67 -1.13 -14.09 -17.53
C ARG A 67 -1.78 -13.39 -18.70
N ALA A 68 -1.40 -13.73 -19.92
CA ALA A 68 -2.11 -13.26 -21.10
C ALA A 68 -3.55 -13.81 -21.09
N GLU A 69 -3.73 -15.09 -20.77
CA GLU A 69 -5.06 -15.72 -20.66
C GLU A 69 -5.90 -15.13 -19.51
N ASP A 70 -5.28 -14.87 -18.36
CA ASP A 70 -6.00 -14.28 -17.22
C ASP A 70 -6.36 -12.80 -17.44
N ALA A 71 -5.67 -12.08 -18.34
CA ALA A 71 -5.92 -10.66 -18.59
C ALA A 71 -7.36 -10.38 -19.05
N ASP A 72 -7.95 -11.32 -19.81
CA ASP A 72 -9.33 -11.23 -20.30
C ASP A 72 -10.36 -11.26 -19.16
N LYS A 73 -10.01 -11.80 -17.99
CA LYS A 73 -10.88 -11.81 -16.80
C LYS A 73 -10.91 -10.46 -16.07
N ILE A 74 -10.00 -9.55 -16.39
CA ILE A 74 -9.80 -8.27 -15.67
C ILE A 74 -10.18 -7.08 -16.53
N ILE A 75 -9.97 -7.18 -17.84
CA ILE A 75 -10.35 -6.14 -18.79
C ILE A 75 -11.81 -6.40 -19.16
N HIS A 76 -12.72 -5.70 -18.49
CA HIS A 76 -14.12 -5.77 -18.86
C HIS A 76 -14.30 -5.09 -20.24
N PRO A 77 -14.98 -5.72 -21.21
CA PRO A 77 -15.10 -5.19 -22.58
C PRO A 77 -15.64 -3.75 -22.63
N GLU A 78 -16.56 -3.41 -21.73
CA GLU A 78 -17.20 -2.08 -21.68
C GLU A 78 -16.56 -1.12 -20.67
N MET A 79 -15.98 -1.62 -19.56
CA MET A 79 -15.45 -0.76 -18.49
C MET A 79 -13.92 -0.56 -18.60
N GLY A 80 -13.28 -1.17 -19.59
CA GLY A 80 -11.84 -1.08 -19.80
C GLY A 80 -11.04 -1.77 -18.70
N ARG A 81 -9.82 -1.28 -18.43
CA ARG A 81 -8.99 -1.77 -17.30
C ARG A 81 -9.66 -1.41 -15.98
N GLY A 82 -10.37 -2.37 -15.40
CA GLY A 82 -10.80 -2.26 -14.01
C GLY A 82 -9.59 -2.08 -13.11
N HIS A 83 -9.57 -1.03 -12.29
CA HIS A 83 -8.66 -0.91 -11.16
C HIS A 83 -9.13 -1.88 -10.07
N LEU A 84 -9.10 -3.18 -10.39
CA LEU A 84 -9.35 -4.19 -9.39
C LEU A 84 -8.20 -4.09 -8.39
N ASN A 85 -8.52 -3.84 -7.13
CA ASN A 85 -7.60 -3.82 -5.98
C ASN A 85 -6.87 -5.18 -5.75
N LEU A 86 -6.88 -6.09 -6.72
CA LEU A 86 -5.94 -7.19 -6.76
C LEU A 86 -4.54 -6.58 -6.79
N CYS A 87 -3.76 -6.82 -5.73
CA CYS A 87 -2.39 -6.33 -5.60
C CYS A 87 -1.69 -6.40 -6.95
N GLU A 88 -1.04 -5.33 -7.41
CA GLU A 88 -0.31 -5.29 -8.69
C GLU A 88 0.70 -6.46 -8.83
N ALA A 89 1.13 -7.01 -7.69
CA ALA A 89 1.87 -8.28 -7.56
C ALA A 89 1.16 -9.52 -8.15
N HIS A 90 -0.14 -9.44 -8.42
CA HIS A 90 -0.92 -10.47 -9.11
C HIS A 90 -0.57 -10.52 -10.60
N PHE A 91 -0.09 -9.43 -11.19
CA PHE A 91 0.19 -9.30 -12.62
C PHE A 91 1.67 -9.33 -12.97
N THR A 92 2.56 -9.13 -11.99
CA THR A 92 3.98 -9.38 -12.18
C THR A 92 4.18 -10.83 -12.63
N VAL A 93 4.95 -11.12 -13.67
CA VAL A 93 5.24 -12.50 -14.13
C VAL A 93 6.11 -13.33 -13.18
N LEU A 94 6.53 -12.74 -12.05
CA LEU A 94 7.45 -13.34 -11.09
C LEU A 94 6.88 -13.98 -9.80
N PRO A 95 5.57 -14.15 -9.53
CA PRO A 95 5.08 -14.57 -8.22
C PRO A 95 5.48 -15.99 -7.86
N GLN A 96 5.78 -16.85 -8.84
CA GLN A 96 6.36 -18.17 -8.56
C GLN A 96 7.85 -18.12 -8.24
N PHE A 97 8.53 -17.03 -8.61
CA PHE A 97 9.95 -16.78 -8.30
C PHE A 97 10.14 -15.93 -7.03
N ARG A 98 9.05 -15.60 -6.32
CA ARG A 98 9.11 -14.89 -5.03
C ARG A 98 9.37 -15.88 -3.90
N SER A 99 9.87 -15.36 -2.78
CA SER A 99 10.02 -16.15 -1.57
C SER A 99 8.66 -16.75 -1.17
N LYS A 100 8.71 -17.95 -0.59
CA LYS A 100 7.52 -18.70 -0.16
C LYS A 100 6.57 -17.82 0.68
N ASP A 101 7.13 -17.02 1.58
CA ASP A 101 6.35 -16.14 2.45
C ASP A 101 5.56 -15.08 1.68
N GLN A 102 6.19 -14.43 0.70
CA GLN A 102 5.50 -13.44 -0.15
C GLN A 102 4.38 -14.08 -0.97
N SER A 103 4.63 -15.29 -1.49
CA SER A 103 3.64 -16.04 -2.25
C SER A 103 2.45 -16.48 -1.38
N LEU A 104 2.70 -16.93 -0.16
CA LEU A 104 1.65 -17.26 0.82
C LEU A 104 0.87 -16.03 1.25
N CYS A 105 1.52 -14.90 1.53
CA CYS A 105 0.84 -13.66 1.87
C CYS A 105 -0.11 -13.19 0.75
N ARG A 106 0.32 -13.29 -0.51
CA ARG A 106 -0.52 -12.98 -1.68
C ARG A 106 -1.72 -13.92 -1.77
N LEU A 107 -1.50 -15.24 -1.66
CA LEU A 107 -2.59 -16.22 -1.70
C LEU A 107 -3.59 -16.01 -0.56
N HIS A 108 -3.09 -15.72 0.64
CA HIS A 108 -3.92 -15.39 1.79
C HIS A 108 -4.76 -14.14 1.52
N TYR A 109 -4.16 -13.07 1.01
CA TYR A 109 -4.89 -11.85 0.66
C TYR A 109 -6.00 -12.12 -0.35
N MET A 110 -5.70 -12.83 -1.44
CA MET A 110 -6.70 -13.20 -2.45
C MET A 110 -7.84 -14.02 -1.87
N THR A 111 -7.50 -15.04 -1.08
CA THR A 111 -8.48 -15.92 -0.44
C THR A 111 -9.37 -15.13 0.50
N SER A 112 -8.76 -14.30 1.35
CA SER A 112 -9.46 -13.45 2.31
C SER A 112 -10.40 -12.45 1.62
N THR A 113 -9.93 -11.79 0.56
CA THR A 113 -10.76 -10.86 -0.24
C THR A 113 -11.94 -11.57 -0.89
N ASN A 114 -11.72 -12.73 -1.52
CA ASN A 114 -12.79 -13.52 -2.14
C ASN A 114 -13.81 -14.03 -1.10
N CYS A 115 -13.35 -14.52 0.04
CA CYS A 115 -14.21 -14.90 1.16
C CYS A 115 -14.99 -13.69 1.68
N GLY A 116 -14.35 -12.51 1.77
CA GLY A 116 -14.97 -11.25 2.15
C GLY A 116 -16.08 -10.82 1.19
N LEU A 117 -15.86 -10.96 -0.12
CA LEU A 117 -16.88 -10.69 -1.14
C LEU A 117 -18.06 -11.66 -1.06
N CYS A 118 -17.79 -12.96 -0.92
CA CYS A 118 -18.83 -13.98 -0.74
C CYS A 118 -19.66 -13.70 0.52
N GLN A 119 -18.97 -13.36 1.62
CA GLN A 119 -19.60 -12.99 2.88
C GLN A 119 -20.35 -11.66 2.77
N GLY A 120 -19.87 -10.67 2.02
CA GLY A 120 -20.54 -9.40 1.76
C GLY A 120 -21.87 -9.60 1.04
N ASN A 121 -21.87 -10.45 0.02
CA ASN A 121 -23.03 -10.76 -0.82
C ASN A 121 -24.06 -11.69 -0.17
N MET A 122 -23.83 -12.16 1.06
CA MET A 122 -24.77 -13.06 1.75
C MET A 122 -26.16 -12.48 1.95
N THR A 123 -26.31 -11.15 2.06
CA THR A 123 -27.63 -10.51 2.13
C THR A 123 -28.43 -10.72 0.85
N TRP A 124 -27.80 -10.50 -0.30
CA TRP A 124 -28.42 -10.74 -1.61
C TRP A 124 -28.70 -12.23 -1.83
N CYS A 125 -27.74 -13.09 -1.48
CA CYS A 125 -27.92 -14.54 -1.58
C CYS A 125 -29.09 -15.04 -0.70
N TYR A 126 -29.29 -14.45 0.47
CA TYR A 126 -30.43 -14.77 1.34
C TYR A 126 -31.77 -14.42 0.67
N GLU A 127 -31.85 -13.28 -0.01
CA GLU A 127 -33.07 -12.83 -0.69
C GLU A 127 -33.40 -13.71 -1.91
N VAL A 128 -32.38 -14.10 -2.68
CA VAL A 128 -32.57 -14.85 -3.94
C VAL A 128 -32.63 -16.37 -3.73
N ARG A 129 -31.76 -16.92 -2.87
CA ARG A 129 -31.64 -18.38 -2.64
C ARG A 129 -32.32 -18.85 -1.36
N GLY A 130 -32.77 -17.92 -0.52
CA GLY A 130 -33.48 -18.21 0.72
C GLY A 130 -32.58 -18.44 1.94
N PRO A 131 -33.21 -18.68 3.12
CA PRO A 131 -32.53 -18.73 4.41
C PRO A 131 -31.63 -19.95 4.62
N GLN A 132 -31.84 -21.02 3.85
CA GLN A 132 -31.06 -22.24 3.99
C GLN A 132 -29.70 -22.19 3.28
N TYR A 133 -29.49 -21.19 2.42
CA TYR A 133 -28.28 -21.07 1.63
C TYR A 133 -27.15 -20.37 2.40
N HIS A 134 -25.93 -20.91 2.28
CA HIS A 134 -24.69 -20.26 2.71
C HIS A 134 -23.55 -20.62 1.74
N TRP A 135 -22.73 -19.65 1.34
CA TRP A 135 -21.64 -19.87 0.37
C TRP A 135 -20.61 -20.94 0.79
N VAL A 136 -20.44 -21.11 2.11
CA VAL A 136 -19.58 -22.16 2.71
C VAL A 136 -20.05 -23.58 2.34
N ILE A 137 -21.35 -23.79 2.13
CA ILE A 137 -21.89 -25.10 1.73
C ILE A 137 -21.39 -25.46 0.32
N ASP A 138 -21.45 -24.50 -0.61
CA ASP A 138 -20.92 -24.66 -1.97
C ASP A 138 -19.39 -24.91 -1.94
N LEU A 139 -18.67 -24.29 -0.99
CA LEU A 139 -17.24 -24.52 -0.81
C LEU A 139 -16.96 -25.96 -0.35
N TYR A 140 -17.73 -26.47 0.63
CA TYR A 140 -17.56 -27.85 1.12
C TYR A 140 -17.83 -28.86 0.01
N ALA A 141 -18.88 -28.64 -0.79
CA ALA A 141 -19.20 -29.48 -1.94
C ALA A 141 -18.05 -29.49 -2.96
N ARG A 142 -17.47 -28.33 -3.29
CA ARG A 142 -16.32 -28.23 -4.22
C ARG A 142 -15.04 -28.87 -3.69
N LEU A 143 -14.86 -28.89 -2.37
CA LEU A 143 -13.73 -29.53 -1.71
C LEU A 143 -13.97 -31.02 -1.43
N ASN A 144 -15.11 -31.58 -1.83
CA ASN A 144 -15.53 -32.94 -1.51
C ASN A 144 -15.50 -33.24 0.01
N ILE A 145 -15.81 -32.22 0.83
CA ILE A 145 -15.88 -32.35 2.28
C ILE A 145 -17.33 -32.63 2.66
N PRO A 146 -17.61 -33.67 3.46
CA PRO A 146 -18.96 -33.95 3.92
C PRO A 146 -19.48 -32.79 4.78
N VAL A 147 -20.67 -32.31 4.44
CA VAL A 147 -21.32 -31.26 5.22
C VAL A 147 -22.05 -31.90 6.39
N VAL A 148 -21.49 -31.73 7.59
CA VAL A 148 -22.09 -32.27 8.82
C VAL A 148 -23.32 -31.43 9.19
N PRO A 149 -24.45 -32.03 9.61
CA PRO A 149 -25.67 -31.29 9.95
C PRO A 149 -25.48 -30.17 10.98
N CYS A 150 -24.60 -30.36 11.97
CA CYS A 150 -24.29 -29.33 12.96
C CYS A 150 -23.67 -28.07 12.34
N VAL A 151 -22.92 -28.20 11.24
CA VAL A 151 -22.33 -27.07 10.51
C VAL A 151 -23.44 -26.32 9.78
N LEU A 152 -24.40 -27.02 9.16
CA LEU A 152 -25.54 -26.37 8.50
C LEU A 152 -26.36 -25.53 9.47
N GLU A 153 -26.71 -26.09 10.63
CA GLU A 153 -27.45 -25.35 11.65
C GLU A 153 -26.67 -24.12 12.15
N ALA A 154 -25.36 -24.25 12.36
CA ALA A 154 -24.53 -23.14 12.77
C ALA A 154 -24.48 -22.03 11.70
N LEU A 155 -24.37 -22.39 10.42
CA LEU A 155 -24.38 -21.44 9.31
C LEU A 155 -25.72 -20.74 9.16
N GLN A 156 -26.83 -21.47 9.30
CA GLN A 156 -28.19 -20.90 9.27
C GLN A 156 -28.39 -19.90 10.42
N ARG A 157 -28.04 -20.28 11.66
CA ARG A 157 -28.09 -19.37 12.81
C ARG A 157 -27.23 -18.12 12.61
N ALA A 158 -26.06 -18.26 11.99
CA ALA A 158 -25.17 -17.13 11.71
C ALA A 158 -25.82 -16.15 10.71
N VAL A 159 -26.51 -16.66 9.69
CA VAL A 159 -27.23 -15.87 8.69
C VAL A 159 -28.40 -15.13 9.32
N GLU A 160 -29.21 -15.81 10.12
CA GLU A 160 -30.33 -15.19 10.84
C GLU A 160 -29.86 -14.08 11.78
N LYS A 161 -28.81 -14.35 12.58
CA LYS A 161 -28.22 -13.37 13.49
C LYS A 161 -27.69 -12.14 12.73
N ARG A 162 -27.03 -12.35 11.60
CA ARG A 162 -26.56 -11.26 10.74
C ARG A 162 -27.73 -10.44 10.20
N ARG A 163 -28.80 -11.09 9.74
CA ARG A 163 -30.00 -10.41 9.22
C ARG A 163 -30.67 -9.58 10.31
N ALA A 164 -30.87 -10.13 11.49
CA ALA A 164 -31.40 -9.39 12.64
C ALA A 164 -30.53 -8.17 13.01
N ALA A 165 -29.21 -8.31 12.96
CA ALA A 165 -28.28 -7.20 13.18
C ALA A 165 -28.41 -6.11 12.10
N LEU A 166 -28.55 -6.49 10.82
CA LEU A 166 -28.75 -5.56 9.72
C LEU A 166 -30.08 -4.82 9.82
N GLU A 167 -31.17 -5.50 10.17
CA GLU A 167 -32.48 -4.87 10.39
C GLU A 167 -32.43 -3.89 11.56
N LYS A 168 -31.77 -4.25 12.67
CA LYS A 168 -31.53 -3.32 13.78
C LYS A 168 -30.74 -2.08 13.33
N GLN A 169 -29.80 -2.23 12.40
CA GLN A 169 -29.02 -1.12 11.86
C GLN A 169 -29.80 -0.18 10.93
N LYS A 170 -30.93 -0.61 10.37
CA LYS A 170 -31.81 0.24 9.55
C LYS A 170 -32.64 1.22 10.39
N THR A 171 -32.78 0.97 11.69
CA THR A 171 -33.54 1.85 12.60
C THR A 171 -32.95 3.26 12.70
N GLU A 172 -33.81 4.26 12.86
CA GLU A 172 -33.40 5.67 13.00
C GLU A 172 -32.47 5.90 14.20
N ALA A 173 -32.71 5.19 15.31
CA ALA A 173 -31.83 5.22 16.48
C ALA A 173 -30.40 4.75 16.13
N SER A 174 -30.26 3.71 15.29
CA SER A 174 -28.96 3.24 14.85
C SER A 174 -28.29 4.21 13.88
N LYS A 175 -29.06 4.88 13.01
CA LYS A 175 -28.54 5.95 12.14
C LYS A 175 -28.03 7.13 12.96
N HIS A 176 -28.80 7.59 13.94
CA HIS A 176 -28.41 8.69 14.82
C HIS A 176 -27.15 8.35 15.61
N ASN A 177 -27.07 7.14 16.19
CA ASN A 177 -25.87 6.69 16.89
C ASN A 177 -24.64 6.61 15.96
N ARG A 178 -24.82 6.21 14.70
CA ARG A 178 -23.74 6.19 13.68
C ARG A 178 -23.24 7.60 13.36
N ILE A 179 -24.14 8.58 13.29
CA ILE A 179 -23.77 9.99 13.09
C ILE A 179 -22.99 10.48 14.30
N ASN A 180 -23.48 10.23 15.51
CA ASN A 180 -22.80 10.64 16.75
C ASN A 180 -21.40 10.02 16.86
N MET A 181 -21.23 8.74 16.51
CA MET A 181 -19.91 8.11 16.46
C MET A 181 -18.98 8.72 15.40
N LYS A 182 -19.51 9.17 14.26
CA LYS A 182 -18.71 9.87 13.24
C LYS A 182 -18.25 11.22 13.76
N VAL A 183 -19.15 12.00 14.37
CA VAL A 183 -18.84 13.30 14.98
C VAL A 183 -17.76 13.11 16.05
N ALA A 184 -17.96 12.18 16.99
CA ALA A 184 -16.98 11.88 18.02
C ALA A 184 -15.62 11.45 17.46
N ARG A 185 -15.58 10.70 16.34
CA ARG A 185 -14.32 10.32 15.67
C ARG A 185 -13.62 11.52 15.05
N VAL A 186 -14.35 12.45 14.46
CA VAL A 186 -13.79 13.70 13.91
C VAL A 186 -13.27 14.57 15.05
N GLU A 187 -14.02 14.71 16.13
CA GLU A 187 -13.60 15.45 17.33
C GLU A 187 -12.34 14.84 17.94
N ASP A 188 -12.26 13.52 18.07
CA ASP A 188 -11.08 12.81 18.55
C ASP A 188 -9.88 13.01 17.60
N GLN A 189 -10.09 12.96 16.28
CA GLN A 189 -9.04 13.22 15.30
C GLN A 189 -8.52 14.66 15.40
N VAL A 190 -9.41 15.65 15.57
CA VAL A 190 -9.04 17.06 15.78
C VAL A 190 -8.30 17.22 17.12
N ALA A 191 -8.76 16.57 18.18
CA ALA A 191 -8.11 16.58 19.48
C ALA A 191 -6.69 15.99 19.40
N ARG A 192 -6.48 14.88 18.68
CA ARG A 192 -5.15 14.31 18.43
C ARG A 192 -4.25 15.23 17.62
N LYS A 193 -4.79 15.87 16.56
CA LYS A 193 -4.04 16.85 15.76
C LYS A 193 -3.62 18.05 16.62
N ASN A 194 -4.54 18.56 17.45
CA ASN A 194 -4.27 19.66 18.37
C ASN A 194 -3.30 19.27 19.49
N TRP A 195 -3.39 18.06 20.01
CA TRP A 195 -2.44 17.51 20.97
C TRP A 195 -1.04 17.38 20.36
N GLY A 196 -0.93 16.87 19.12
CA GLY A 196 0.34 16.83 18.38
C GLY A 196 0.94 18.21 18.14
N LYS A 197 0.12 19.22 17.79
CA LYS A 197 0.57 20.63 17.67
C LYS A 197 1.04 21.21 19.00
N ARG A 198 0.35 20.93 20.11
CA ARG A 198 0.75 21.36 21.46
C ARG A 198 1.99 20.63 21.97
N GLN A 199 2.20 19.40 21.52
CA GLN A 199 3.39 18.59 21.77
C GLN A 199 4.48 18.76 20.71
N ALA A 200 4.38 19.75 19.83
CA ALA A 200 5.51 20.17 19.00
C ALA A 200 6.59 20.76 19.92
N VAL A 201 7.28 19.88 20.63
CA VAL A 201 8.58 20.12 21.20
C VAL A 201 9.41 20.60 20.04
N GLN A 202 9.92 21.82 20.14
CA GLN A 202 10.88 22.37 19.21
C GLN A 202 12.14 21.49 19.32
N HIS A 203 12.19 20.42 18.54
CA HIS A 203 13.31 19.50 18.48
C HIS A 203 14.46 20.25 17.80
N THR A 204 15.52 20.53 18.53
CA THR A 204 16.75 21.18 18.02
C THR A 204 17.65 20.22 17.22
N TYR A 205 17.10 19.10 16.75
CA TYR A 205 17.83 18.12 15.96
C TYR A 205 17.36 18.21 14.51
N GLY A 206 18.14 18.91 13.68
CA GLY A 206 17.90 19.03 12.23
C GLY A 206 17.20 20.32 11.80
N GLY A 207 17.56 21.46 12.39
CA GLY A 207 17.27 22.76 11.77
C GLY A 207 18.40 23.09 10.80
N ASP A 208 18.31 22.56 9.58
CA ASP A 208 18.94 23.13 8.39
C ASP A 208 17.92 22.99 7.25
N ASP A 209 17.51 24.15 6.77
CA ASP A 209 16.93 24.49 5.46
C ASP A 209 16.17 23.40 4.69
N ASP A 210 14.84 23.51 4.71
CA ASP A 210 14.02 23.27 3.52
C ASP A 210 12.84 24.25 3.56
N GLU A 211 13.04 25.40 2.91
CA GLU A 211 11.95 26.24 2.45
C GLU A 211 11.18 25.47 1.37
N GLU A 212 9.92 25.09 1.67
CA GLU A 212 8.74 25.33 0.82
C GLU A 212 7.57 24.40 1.21
N SER A 213 6.55 24.99 1.82
CA SER A 213 5.16 24.84 1.35
C SER A 213 4.27 25.75 2.18
N GLY A 214 3.82 26.82 1.54
CA GLY A 214 2.87 27.76 2.11
C GLY A 214 1.51 27.11 2.37
N ASP A 215 0.97 27.35 3.55
CA ASP A 215 -0.46 27.51 3.75
C ASP A 215 -0.68 28.53 4.88
N ASP A 216 -1.56 29.47 4.60
CA ASP A 216 -1.86 30.69 5.33
C ASP A 216 -2.47 30.38 6.71
N GLY A 217 -2.01 31.10 7.73
CA GLY A 217 -2.55 30.96 9.08
C GLY A 217 -1.65 31.57 10.15
N SER A 218 -1.63 32.91 10.17
CA SER A 218 -1.21 33.80 11.26
C SER A 218 -0.33 33.19 12.36
N THR A 219 0.89 33.71 12.48
CA THR A 219 1.70 33.66 13.70
C THR A 219 0.94 34.31 14.86
N VAL A 220 0.06 33.56 15.51
CA VAL A 220 -0.46 33.93 16.82
C VAL A 220 0.59 33.46 17.81
N GLY A 221 1.46 34.40 18.21
CA GLY A 221 2.22 34.26 19.44
C GLY A 221 1.20 34.07 20.56
N VAL A 222 1.06 32.83 21.04
CA VAL A 222 0.29 32.56 22.24
C VAL A 222 1.19 32.94 23.41
N GLU A 223 0.99 34.15 23.93
CA GLU A 223 1.34 34.45 25.31
C GLU A 223 0.52 33.51 26.21
N VAL A 224 1.20 32.55 26.83
CA VAL A 224 0.62 31.79 27.94
C VAL A 224 0.91 32.56 29.23
N PRO A 225 -0.13 32.98 29.99
CA PRO A 225 0.08 33.56 31.31
C PRO A 225 0.56 32.46 32.25
N ASN A 226 1.61 32.78 33.02
CA ASN A 226 2.39 31.90 33.91
C ASN A 226 3.52 31.10 33.23
N GLY A 227 4.54 31.82 32.76
CA GLY A 227 5.74 32.02 33.57
C GLY A 227 6.59 30.83 34.01
N ASP A 228 6.41 29.61 33.48
CA ASP A 228 7.37 28.52 33.69
C ASP A 228 7.53 27.64 32.44
N VAL A 229 8.43 28.06 31.55
CA VAL A 229 8.99 27.16 30.53
C VAL A 229 9.91 26.18 31.27
N THR A 230 9.43 24.98 31.54
CA THR A 230 10.29 23.90 32.04
C THR A 230 11.17 23.40 30.88
N ILE A 231 12.29 24.09 30.66
CA ILE A 231 13.34 23.67 29.73
C ILE A 231 14.05 22.45 30.33
N ILE A 232 13.60 21.25 29.99
CA ILE A 232 14.25 19.99 30.37
C ILE A 232 15.47 19.77 29.46
N SER A 233 16.53 20.57 29.67
CA SER A 233 17.95 20.25 29.41
C SER A 233 18.85 21.48 29.59
N GLY A 234 18.74 22.14 30.75
CA GLY A 234 19.60 23.26 31.14
C GLY A 234 21.00 22.84 31.60
N ARG A 235 21.81 22.16 30.76
CA ARG A 235 23.26 22.09 31.05
C ARG A 235 23.92 23.36 30.55
N LYS A 236 24.20 24.29 31.47
CA LYS A 236 25.09 25.43 31.25
C LYS A 236 26.46 24.91 30.81
N CYS A 237 27.13 25.64 29.92
CA CYS A 237 28.49 25.28 29.55
C CYS A 237 29.39 25.30 30.79
N LYS A 238 30.39 24.40 30.87
CA LYS A 238 31.33 24.35 32.01
C LYS A 238 32.09 25.66 32.24
N CYS A 239 32.15 26.56 31.25
CA CYS A 239 32.74 27.89 31.40
C CYS A 239 31.81 28.93 32.05
N GLY A 240 30.58 28.56 32.40
CA GLY A 240 29.60 29.45 33.02
C GLY A 240 28.80 30.34 32.06
N SER A 241 29.14 30.35 30.75
CA SER A 241 28.41 31.13 29.75
C SER A 241 26.98 30.64 29.54
N THR A 242 26.06 31.60 29.37
CA THR A 242 24.67 31.39 28.97
C THR A 242 24.45 31.47 27.46
N GLU A 243 25.41 32.03 26.71
CA GLU A 243 25.33 32.23 25.26
C GLU A 243 25.61 30.94 24.46
N HIS A 244 26.30 29.98 25.06
CA HIS A 244 26.57 28.69 24.41
C HIS A 244 26.50 27.54 25.41
N ARG A 245 26.17 26.33 24.93
CA ARG A 245 25.87 25.17 25.78
C ARG A 245 26.99 24.13 25.89
N ARG A 246 28.02 24.18 25.04
CA ARG A 246 29.08 23.15 24.97
C ARG A 246 30.49 23.77 24.95
N THR A 247 31.45 23.10 25.59
CA THR A 247 32.86 23.52 25.59
C THR A 247 33.56 23.38 24.24
N SER A 248 32.98 22.61 23.30
CA SER A 248 33.46 22.52 21.92
C SER A 248 33.07 23.73 21.06
N HIS A 249 32.24 24.65 21.57
CA HIS A 249 31.83 25.84 20.81
C HIS A 249 33.01 26.78 20.58
N ARG A 250 33.07 27.41 19.40
CA ARG A 250 34.17 28.32 18.99
C ARG A 250 34.38 29.52 19.93
N ALA A 251 33.31 29.97 20.57
CA ALA A 251 33.34 31.06 21.53
C ALA A 251 33.64 30.61 22.97
N CYS A 252 33.77 29.30 23.24
CA CYS A 252 34.04 28.81 24.59
C CYS A 252 35.53 29.00 24.94
N PRO A 253 35.86 29.70 26.04
CA PRO A 253 37.25 29.88 26.47
C PRO A 253 37.93 28.57 26.93
N LEU A 254 37.14 27.53 27.23
CA LEU A 254 37.64 26.21 27.61
C LEU A 254 37.78 25.25 26.40
N ASN A 255 37.65 25.75 25.17
CA ASN A 255 37.76 24.93 23.98
C ASN A 255 39.23 24.65 23.64
N LYS A 256 39.67 23.40 23.85
CA LYS A 256 41.05 22.96 23.55
C LYS A 256 41.44 23.02 22.07
N LYS A 257 40.46 23.14 21.15
CA LYS A 257 40.71 23.32 19.71
C LYS A 257 40.97 24.79 19.31
N LYS A 258 40.90 25.72 20.27
CA LYS A 258 41.21 27.14 20.06
C LYS A 258 42.68 27.48 20.38
N SER A 259 43.43 26.50 20.92
CA SER A 259 44.89 26.57 21.08
C SER A 259 45.58 25.93 19.88
#